data_AF-A0A1Q4DW50-F1
#
_entry.id   AF-A0A1Q4DW50-F1
#
_cell.length_a   1.000
_cell.length_b   1.000
_cell.length_c   1.000
_cell.angle_alpha   90.00
_cell.angle_beta   90.00
_cell.angle_gamma   90.00
#
_symmetry.space_group_name_H-M   'P 1'
#
loop_
_entity.id
_entity.type
_entity.pdbx_description
1 polymer ?
#
loop_
_entity_poly.entity_id
_entity_poly.type
_entity_poly.pdbx_seq_one_letter_code
_entity_poly.pdbx_strand_id
1 'polypeptide(L)'
;MVDPRNARGIRHRLVVLLTVAVCTVSTGARSFVAVAEWVADLPATPADTLGTGGRCPSESTIRRAVGAMDADAFDAVIGGLVQQLCAAVAPAGRRRVLAVDGKTLRGSRHIDRDGNVVVGRHLLAVIDQHTRVVLGQLDVAGKTSEITAFTPLLDTLTSIDLAETVITADALHTQREHVADLHARGAHWVLSVKGNQPRLRRQLAARPWRQVEISHRAVATAHGRREIRTCKIVTIAAGIEFPHAAQAVQIIRKSRPISARTGKKSRWRTETRTGAAPQVMATLRNLAISLHRLAGAHQHRRRATTSRPRRPPTTPTTQHHLTLPTPWVGHGAADQASDHLSPLL
;
A
#
# COMPACT_ATOMS: atom_id res chain seq x y z
N MET A 1 12.16 -10.77 -23.04
CA MET A 1 11.05 -9.91 -23.54
C MET A 1 11.40 -9.41 -24.93
N VAL A 2 10.44 -9.44 -25.86
CA VAL A 2 10.62 -8.99 -27.25
C VAL A 2 10.40 -7.47 -27.35
N ASP A 3 11.11 -6.78 -28.25
CA ASP A 3 10.89 -5.35 -28.49
C ASP A 3 9.64 -5.13 -29.35
N PRO A 4 8.58 -4.48 -28.83
CA PRO A 4 7.32 -4.33 -29.55
C PRO A 4 7.37 -3.22 -30.61
N ARG A 5 8.48 -2.48 -30.70
CA ARG A 5 8.62 -1.35 -31.63
C ARG A 5 9.00 -1.84 -33.03
N ASN A 6 8.50 -1.15 -34.05
CA ASN A 6 8.92 -1.37 -35.43
C ASN A 6 10.44 -1.18 -35.59
N ALA A 7 11.09 -2.08 -36.35
CA ALA A 7 12.53 -2.04 -36.59
C ALA A 7 13.02 -0.71 -37.21
N ARG A 8 12.18 -0.09 -38.05
CA ARG A 8 12.43 1.25 -38.60
C ARG A 8 12.33 2.31 -37.48
N GLY A 9 13.48 2.86 -37.08
CA GLY A 9 13.55 3.98 -36.13
C GLY A 9 13.96 3.61 -34.70
N ILE A 10 14.44 2.39 -34.45
CA ILE A 10 15.05 2.03 -33.17
C ILE A 10 16.39 2.76 -33.03
N ARG A 11 16.40 3.81 -32.20
CA ARG A 11 17.62 4.59 -31.86
C ARG A 11 18.17 4.25 -30.46
N HIS A 12 17.32 3.70 -29.60
CA HIS A 12 17.66 3.29 -28.24
C HIS A 12 17.20 1.86 -28.03
N ARG A 13 18.08 1.02 -27.49
CA ARG A 13 17.73 -0.35 -27.06
C ARG A 13 16.58 -0.29 -26.06
N LEU A 14 15.68 -1.27 -26.10
CA LEU A 14 14.53 -1.31 -25.19
C LEU A 14 14.97 -1.27 -23.72
N VAL A 15 15.98 -2.08 -23.37
CA VAL A 15 16.52 -2.12 -22.00
C VAL A 15 16.92 -0.73 -21.49
N VAL A 16 17.52 0.12 -22.32
CA VAL A 16 17.91 1.48 -21.93
C VAL A 16 16.69 2.32 -21.57
N LEU A 17 15.65 2.29 -22.42
CA LEU A 17 14.42 3.03 -22.18
C LEU A 17 13.72 2.59 -20.88
N LEU A 18 13.76 1.29 -20.58
CA LEU A 18 13.15 0.74 -19.36
C LEU A 18 13.97 1.04 -18.13
N THR A 19 15.28 0.87 -18.18
CA THR A 19 16.18 1.20 -17.07
C THR A 19 16.02 2.67 -16.69
N VAL A 20 16.04 3.55 -17.68
CA VAL A 20 15.77 4.98 -17.48
C VAL A 20 14.41 5.20 -16.83
N ALA A 21 13.33 4.62 -17.37
CA ALA A 21 11.99 4.81 -16.82
C ALA A 21 11.90 4.34 -15.36
N VAL A 22 12.48 3.18 -15.04
CA VAL A 22 12.53 2.63 -13.68
C VAL A 22 13.35 3.52 -12.75
N CYS A 23 14.55 3.96 -13.17
CA CYS A 23 15.39 4.87 -12.39
C CYS A 23 14.67 6.19 -12.11
N THR A 24 14.07 6.82 -13.12
CA THR A 24 13.34 8.07 -12.94
C THR A 24 12.13 7.90 -12.03
N VAL A 25 11.31 6.85 -12.23
CA VAL A 25 10.13 6.59 -11.37
C VAL A 25 10.53 6.31 -9.92
N SER A 26 11.68 5.67 -9.71
CA SER A 26 12.23 5.45 -8.36
C SER A 26 12.58 6.76 -7.63
N THR A 27 12.83 7.85 -8.37
CA THR A 27 12.98 9.19 -7.78
C THR A 27 11.65 9.90 -7.48
N GLY A 28 10.51 9.25 -7.79
CA GLY A 28 9.16 9.77 -7.55
C GLY A 28 8.51 10.43 -8.78
N ALA A 29 9.14 10.41 -9.94
CA ALA A 29 8.57 10.93 -11.18
C ALA A 29 7.29 10.20 -11.59
N ARG A 30 6.32 10.94 -12.17
CA ARG A 30 4.97 10.42 -12.51
C ARG A 30 4.53 10.71 -13.94
N SER A 31 5.42 11.20 -14.80
CA SER A 31 5.10 11.53 -16.19
C SER A 31 6.24 11.16 -17.12
N PHE A 32 5.93 10.82 -18.37
CA PHE A 32 6.94 10.55 -19.39
C PHE A 32 7.80 11.77 -19.72
N VAL A 33 7.25 12.98 -19.56
CA VAL A 33 8.01 14.24 -19.66
C VAL A 33 9.13 14.27 -18.61
N ALA A 34 8.80 13.98 -17.35
CA ALA A 34 9.79 13.95 -16.28
C ALA A 34 10.86 12.87 -16.50
N VAL A 35 10.51 11.75 -17.15
CA VAL A 35 11.50 10.74 -17.55
C VAL A 35 12.46 11.31 -18.60
N ALA A 36 11.94 11.97 -19.64
CA ALA A 36 12.79 12.56 -20.68
C ALA A 36 13.70 13.67 -20.13
N GLU A 37 13.16 14.55 -19.27
CA GLU A 37 13.92 15.60 -18.58
C GLU A 37 15.03 15.00 -17.72
N TRP A 38 14.70 13.98 -16.90
CA TRP A 38 15.69 13.34 -16.03
C TRP A 38 16.86 12.74 -16.80
N VAL A 39 16.62 12.14 -17.98
CA VAL A 39 17.71 11.60 -18.82
C VAL A 39 18.54 12.70 -19.45
N ALA A 40 17.90 13.80 -19.88
CA ALA A 40 18.59 14.94 -20.44
C ALA A 40 19.51 15.62 -19.41
N ASP A 41 19.13 15.55 -18.12
CA ASP A 41 19.87 16.12 -17.01
C ASP A 41 20.92 15.17 -16.40
N LEU A 42 21.10 13.96 -16.95
CA LEU A 42 22.10 13.02 -16.44
C LEU A 42 23.52 13.57 -16.65
N PRO A 43 24.41 13.47 -15.66
CA PRO A 43 25.84 13.71 -15.87
C PRO A 43 26.40 12.75 -16.94
N ALA A 44 27.49 13.15 -17.58
CA ALA A 44 28.09 12.41 -18.71
C ALA A 44 28.33 10.92 -18.39
N THR A 45 28.92 10.60 -17.23
CA THR A 45 29.25 9.21 -16.88
C THR A 45 28.02 8.29 -16.75
N PRO A 46 26.96 8.63 -15.98
CA PRO A 46 25.69 7.90 -16.02
C PRO A 46 25.05 7.84 -17.42
N ALA A 47 25.09 8.94 -18.18
CA ALA A 47 24.51 8.99 -19.51
C ALA A 47 25.22 8.03 -20.49
N ASP A 48 26.55 7.95 -20.44
CA ASP A 48 27.34 7.02 -21.26
C ASP A 48 27.11 5.57 -20.83
N THR A 49 27.05 5.31 -19.53
CA THR A 49 26.76 3.98 -18.97
C THR A 49 25.39 3.47 -19.43
N LEU A 50 24.38 4.35 -19.48
CA LEU A 50 23.05 4.03 -19.97
C LEU A 50 22.95 4.04 -21.50
N GLY A 51 23.97 4.50 -22.23
CA GLY A 51 23.94 4.64 -23.68
C GLY A 51 23.04 5.79 -24.19
N THR A 52 22.89 6.84 -23.38
CA THR A 52 22.13 8.06 -23.69
C THR A 52 23.00 9.30 -23.91
N GLY A 53 24.32 9.20 -23.72
CA GLY A 53 25.26 10.34 -23.84
C GLY A 53 25.32 10.98 -25.24
N GLY A 54 25.16 10.19 -26.31
CA GLY A 54 25.15 10.73 -27.68
C GLY A 54 23.81 11.35 -28.09
N ARG A 55 22.69 10.75 -27.67
CA ARG A 55 21.34 11.24 -27.96
C ARG A 55 20.39 10.83 -26.84
N CYS A 56 19.65 11.78 -26.30
CA CYS A 56 18.63 11.50 -25.29
C CYS A 56 17.32 10.99 -25.96
N PRO A 57 16.66 9.96 -25.39
CA PRO A 57 15.34 9.56 -25.83
C PRO A 57 14.30 10.65 -25.56
N SER A 58 13.49 10.98 -26.57
CA SER A 58 12.39 11.94 -26.39
C SER A 58 11.24 11.33 -25.58
N GLU A 59 10.44 12.19 -24.94
CA GLU A 59 9.20 11.81 -24.24
C GLU A 59 8.33 10.87 -25.09
N SER A 60 8.12 11.22 -26.36
CA SER A 60 7.25 10.44 -27.25
C SER A 60 7.88 9.09 -27.66
N THR A 61 9.20 8.96 -27.59
CA THR A 61 9.88 7.67 -27.77
C THR A 61 9.65 6.79 -26.54
N ILE A 62 9.80 7.35 -25.34
CA ILE A 62 9.59 6.64 -24.07
C ILE A 62 8.12 6.22 -23.94
N ARG A 63 7.17 7.14 -24.12
CA ARG A 63 5.73 6.88 -24.03
C ARG A 63 5.29 5.77 -24.99
N ARG A 64 5.73 5.82 -26.25
CA ARG A 64 5.37 4.77 -27.24
C ARG A 64 6.00 3.43 -26.91
N ALA A 65 7.26 3.42 -26.46
CA ALA A 65 7.92 2.18 -26.05
C ALA A 65 7.18 1.53 -24.87
N VAL A 66 6.97 2.27 -23.79
CA VAL A 66 6.29 1.77 -22.58
C VAL A 66 4.84 1.40 -22.86
N GLY A 67 4.12 2.22 -23.63
CA GLY A 67 2.71 1.97 -23.95
C GLY A 67 2.45 0.77 -24.87
N ALA A 68 3.46 0.31 -25.61
CA ALA A 68 3.37 -0.86 -26.49
C ALA A 68 3.79 -2.17 -25.81
N MET A 69 4.21 -2.13 -24.55
CA MET A 69 4.71 -3.31 -23.85
C MET A 69 3.59 -4.21 -23.34
N ASP A 70 3.88 -5.50 -23.38
CA ASP A 70 3.19 -6.48 -22.56
C ASP A 70 3.53 -6.23 -21.08
N ALA A 71 2.52 -5.83 -20.32
CA ALA A 71 2.65 -5.49 -18.92
C ALA A 71 2.98 -6.72 -18.06
N ASP A 72 2.41 -7.88 -18.38
CA ASP A 72 2.59 -9.11 -17.60
C ASP A 72 3.99 -9.68 -17.85
N ALA A 73 4.46 -9.66 -19.10
CA ALA A 73 5.82 -10.05 -19.42
C ALA A 73 6.87 -9.13 -18.76
N PHE A 74 6.60 -7.82 -18.71
CA PHE A 74 7.48 -6.88 -18.01
C PHE A 74 7.47 -7.13 -16.50
N ASP A 75 6.29 -7.33 -15.91
CA ASP A 75 6.15 -7.60 -14.48
C ASP A 75 6.86 -8.89 -14.06
N ALA A 76 6.76 -9.95 -14.86
CA ALA A 76 7.49 -11.20 -14.63
C ALA A 76 9.02 -11.00 -14.62
N VAL A 77 9.55 -10.21 -15.57
CA VAL A 77 11.00 -9.93 -15.65
C VAL A 77 11.48 -9.11 -14.46
N ILE A 78 10.78 -8.02 -14.11
CA ILE A 78 11.14 -7.17 -12.98
C ILE A 78 10.94 -7.91 -11.66
N GLY A 79 9.85 -8.66 -11.52
CA GLY A 79 9.57 -9.52 -10.37
C GLY A 79 10.69 -10.53 -10.14
N GLY A 80 11.12 -11.25 -11.19
CA GLY A 80 12.25 -12.17 -11.10
C GLY A 80 13.54 -11.51 -10.60
N LEU A 81 13.89 -10.34 -11.16
CA LEU A 81 15.05 -9.56 -10.70
C LEU A 81 14.92 -9.16 -9.22
N VAL A 82 13.77 -8.64 -8.81
CA VAL A 82 13.53 -8.21 -7.42
C VAL A 82 13.60 -9.40 -6.46
N GLN A 83 13.04 -10.55 -6.85
CA GLN A 83 13.13 -11.78 -6.05
C GLN A 83 14.58 -12.22 -5.86
N GLN A 84 15.38 -12.24 -6.93
CA GLN A 84 16.81 -12.59 -6.86
C GLN A 84 17.58 -11.66 -5.91
N LEU A 85 17.38 -10.34 -6.03
CA LEU A 85 18.02 -9.36 -5.16
C LEU A 85 17.57 -9.50 -3.69
N CYS A 86 16.36 -10.00 -3.46
CA CYS A 86 15.78 -10.15 -2.13
C CYS A 86 15.84 -11.59 -1.59
N ALA A 87 16.46 -12.54 -2.28
CA ALA A 87 16.39 -13.96 -1.93
C ALA A 87 16.98 -14.24 -0.54
N ALA A 88 18.04 -13.53 -0.15
CA ALA A 88 18.83 -13.80 1.06
C ALA A 88 18.55 -12.88 2.27
N VAL A 89 17.42 -12.16 2.32
CA VAL A 89 17.26 -11.00 3.22
C VAL A 89 16.47 -11.29 4.52
N ALA A 90 16.35 -12.55 4.96
CA ALA A 90 15.72 -12.82 6.26
C ALA A 90 16.68 -12.44 7.41
N PRO A 91 16.28 -11.56 8.35
CA PRO A 91 17.12 -11.26 9.51
C PRO A 91 17.35 -12.50 10.39
N ALA A 92 18.57 -12.68 10.89
CA ALA A 92 18.91 -13.81 11.76
C ALA A 92 17.93 -13.92 12.95
N GLY A 93 17.47 -15.15 13.22
CA GLY A 93 16.55 -15.45 14.31
C GLY A 93 15.07 -15.08 14.06
N ARG A 94 14.69 -14.65 12.84
CA ARG A 94 13.29 -14.43 12.48
C ARG A 94 12.93 -15.10 11.16
N ARG A 95 11.77 -15.75 11.12
CA ARG A 95 11.18 -16.24 9.87
C ARG A 95 10.88 -15.09 8.92
N ARG A 96 11.05 -15.32 7.62
CA ARG A 96 10.61 -14.40 6.58
C ARG A 96 9.08 -14.31 6.60
N VAL A 97 8.53 -13.09 6.48
CA VAL A 97 7.08 -12.88 6.47
C VAL A 97 6.67 -12.26 5.15
N LEU A 98 5.84 -12.97 4.39
CA LEU A 98 5.31 -12.53 3.12
C LEU A 98 3.82 -12.22 3.27
N ALA A 99 3.37 -11.18 2.58
CA ALA A 99 2.01 -10.67 2.69
C ALA A 99 1.31 -10.68 1.35
N VAL A 100 0.18 -11.35 1.27
CA VAL A 100 -0.68 -11.36 0.09
C VAL A 100 -1.79 -10.33 0.27
N ASP A 101 -1.89 -9.39 -0.67
CA ASP A 101 -2.84 -8.28 -0.57
C ASP A 101 -3.32 -7.75 -1.93
N GLY A 102 -4.63 -7.60 -2.07
CA GLY A 102 -5.29 -7.00 -3.22
C GLY A 102 -5.41 -5.47 -3.11
N LYS A 103 -5.06 -4.76 -4.18
CA LYS A 103 -5.17 -3.29 -4.30
C LYS A 103 -5.62 -2.86 -5.70
N THR A 104 -6.65 -2.02 -5.73
CA THR A 104 -6.98 -1.26 -6.94
C THR A 104 -6.00 -0.10 -7.14
N LEU A 105 -5.36 -0.06 -8.31
CA LEU A 105 -4.43 1.00 -8.67
C LEU A 105 -5.14 2.33 -8.85
N ARG A 106 -4.66 3.37 -8.16
CA ARG A 106 -5.23 4.72 -8.29
C ARG A 106 -4.97 5.28 -9.68
N GLY A 107 -6.02 5.81 -10.33
CA GLY A 107 -5.92 6.40 -11.67
C GLY A 107 -5.94 5.39 -12.82
N SER A 108 -6.05 4.09 -12.53
CA SER A 108 -6.21 3.06 -13.58
C SER A 108 -7.60 3.07 -14.20
N ARG A 109 -8.63 3.47 -13.45
CA ARG A 109 -9.97 3.73 -13.98
C ARG A 109 -9.94 5.02 -14.80
N HIS A 110 -10.26 4.92 -16.08
CA HIS A 110 -10.31 6.06 -17.00
C HIS A 110 -11.34 5.81 -18.10
N ILE A 111 -11.61 6.83 -18.91
CA ILE A 111 -12.39 6.70 -20.14
C ILE A 111 -11.37 6.58 -21.28
N ASP A 112 -11.50 5.56 -22.11
CA ASP A 112 -10.63 5.37 -23.27
C ASP A 112 -10.97 6.36 -24.41
N ARG A 113 -10.26 6.25 -25.54
CA ARG A 113 -10.46 7.16 -26.68
C ARG A 113 -11.81 6.99 -27.36
N ASP A 114 -12.41 5.81 -27.22
CA ASP A 114 -13.69 5.45 -27.83
C ASP A 114 -14.87 5.77 -26.89
N GLY A 115 -14.59 6.37 -25.72
CA GLY A 115 -15.59 6.77 -24.73
C GLY A 115 -15.97 5.65 -23.75
N ASN A 116 -15.31 4.49 -23.78
CA ASN A 116 -15.63 3.39 -22.88
C ASN A 116 -14.97 3.58 -21.52
N VAL A 117 -15.68 3.19 -20.46
CA VAL A 117 -15.12 3.19 -19.10
C VAL A 117 -14.23 1.96 -18.92
N VAL A 118 -12.94 2.20 -18.81
CA VAL A 118 -11.97 1.18 -18.39
C VAL A 118 -12.06 1.04 -16.87
N VAL A 119 -12.37 -0.17 -16.41
CA VAL A 119 -12.42 -0.49 -14.97
C VAL A 119 -11.04 -0.35 -14.34
N GLY A 120 -11.01 0.00 -13.05
CA GLY A 120 -9.74 0.13 -12.36
C GLY A 120 -9.06 -1.23 -12.18
N ARG A 121 -7.80 -1.34 -12.59
CA ARG A 121 -6.99 -2.55 -12.44
C ARG A 121 -6.80 -2.89 -10.97
N HIS A 122 -6.99 -4.16 -10.64
CA HIS A 122 -6.88 -4.65 -9.26
C HIS A 122 -5.74 -5.66 -9.20
N LEU A 123 -4.67 -5.30 -8.50
CA LEU A 123 -3.49 -6.15 -8.41
C LEU A 123 -3.49 -6.90 -7.08
N LEU A 124 -3.37 -8.22 -7.14
CA LEU A 124 -3.05 -9.06 -5.98
C LEU A 124 -1.53 -9.23 -5.93
N ALA A 125 -0.90 -8.83 -4.83
CA ALA A 125 0.56 -8.78 -4.73
C ALA A 125 1.10 -9.54 -3.52
N VAL A 126 2.29 -10.12 -3.66
CA VAL A 126 3.12 -10.64 -2.56
C VAL A 126 4.12 -9.58 -2.16
N ILE A 127 4.07 -9.16 -0.90
CA ILE A 127 4.94 -8.13 -0.34
C ILE A 127 5.81 -8.76 0.75
N ASP A 128 7.12 -8.60 0.64
CA ASP A 128 8.04 -8.95 1.72
C ASP A 128 7.94 -7.91 2.84
N GLN A 129 7.60 -8.35 4.05
CA GLN A 129 7.44 -7.46 5.20
C GLN A 129 8.76 -6.89 5.72
N HIS A 130 9.89 -7.55 5.46
CA HIS A 130 11.20 -7.12 5.93
C HIS A 130 11.76 -6.03 5.03
N THR A 131 11.80 -6.27 3.72
CA THR A 131 12.35 -5.34 2.71
C THR A 131 11.32 -4.34 2.19
N ARG A 132 10.02 -4.60 2.39
CA ARG A 132 8.89 -3.78 1.90
C ARG A 132 8.76 -3.73 0.38
N VAL A 133 9.35 -4.70 -0.32
CA VAL A 133 9.25 -4.80 -1.78
C VAL A 133 8.11 -5.73 -2.19
N VAL A 134 7.55 -5.49 -3.37
CA VAL A 134 6.65 -6.43 -4.04
C VAL A 134 7.51 -7.48 -4.75
N LEU A 135 7.32 -8.75 -4.41
CA LEU A 135 8.06 -9.88 -4.98
C LEU A 135 7.38 -10.46 -6.23
N GLY A 136 6.06 -10.30 -6.33
CA GLY A 136 5.25 -10.72 -7.46
C GLY A 136 3.84 -10.15 -7.35
N GLN A 137 3.16 -9.99 -8.47
CA GLN A 137 1.77 -9.54 -8.51
C GLN A 137 1.05 -10.10 -9.73
N LEU A 138 -0.30 -10.13 -9.66
CA LEU A 138 -1.17 -10.51 -10.76
C LEU A 138 -2.31 -9.51 -10.88
N ASP A 139 -2.68 -9.13 -12.11
CA ASP A 139 -3.94 -8.41 -12.34
C ASP A 139 -5.11 -9.37 -12.22
N VAL A 140 -6.12 -8.95 -11.45
CA VAL A 140 -7.33 -9.73 -11.20
C VAL A 140 -8.53 -8.88 -11.54
N ALA A 141 -9.53 -9.49 -12.20
CA ALA A 141 -10.73 -8.80 -12.65
C ALA A 141 -11.55 -8.13 -11.53
N GLY A 142 -11.30 -8.48 -10.27
CA GLY A 142 -11.84 -7.81 -9.11
C GLY A 142 -11.57 -8.57 -7.82
N LYS A 143 -12.24 -8.16 -6.74
CA LYS A 143 -12.00 -8.71 -5.41
C LYS A 143 -12.34 -10.20 -5.27
N THR A 144 -13.33 -10.68 -6.00
CA THR A 144 -13.76 -12.08 -5.94
C THR A 144 -12.78 -13.03 -6.63
N SER A 145 -12.07 -12.58 -7.65
CA SER A 145 -11.03 -13.38 -8.32
C SER A 145 -9.70 -13.42 -7.55
N GLU A 146 -9.55 -12.65 -6.47
CA GLU A 146 -8.38 -12.75 -5.57
C GLU A 146 -8.25 -14.15 -4.96
N ILE A 147 -9.36 -14.85 -4.69
CA ILE A 147 -9.34 -16.21 -4.12
C ILE A 147 -8.66 -17.17 -5.11
N THR A 148 -9.14 -17.20 -6.36
CA THR A 148 -8.60 -18.09 -7.39
C THR A 148 -7.18 -17.73 -7.82
N ALA A 149 -6.79 -16.46 -7.67
CA ALA A 149 -5.45 -15.97 -8.01
C ALA A 149 -4.41 -16.17 -6.88
N PHE A 150 -4.82 -16.60 -5.69
CA PHE A 150 -3.91 -16.72 -4.54
C PHE A 150 -2.77 -17.71 -4.79
N THR A 151 -3.08 -18.95 -5.18
CA THR A 151 -2.07 -19.97 -5.46
C THR A 151 -1.26 -19.64 -6.72
N PRO A 152 -1.87 -19.27 -7.87
CA PRO A 152 -1.11 -18.82 -9.05
C PRO A 152 -0.13 -17.69 -8.75
N LEU A 153 -0.50 -16.76 -7.86
CA LEU A 153 0.39 -15.68 -7.44
C LEU A 153 1.61 -16.22 -6.67
N LEU A 154 1.44 -17.20 -5.78
CA LEU A 154 2.57 -17.82 -5.08
C LEU A 154 3.48 -18.59 -6.03
N ASP A 155 2.94 -19.17 -7.10
CA ASP A 155 3.72 -19.87 -8.13
C ASP A 155 4.64 -18.93 -8.93
N THR A 156 4.37 -17.62 -8.92
CA THR A 156 5.28 -16.61 -9.52
C THR A 156 6.58 -16.43 -8.73
N LEU A 157 6.65 -16.92 -7.49
CA LEU A 157 7.80 -16.77 -6.60
C LEU A 157 8.86 -17.85 -6.87
N THR A 158 9.50 -17.78 -8.03
CA THR A 158 10.44 -18.81 -8.50
C THR A 158 11.81 -18.75 -7.83
N SER A 159 12.22 -17.59 -7.33
CA SER A 159 13.54 -17.39 -6.69
C SER A 159 13.47 -17.28 -5.16
N ILE A 160 12.29 -17.54 -4.57
CA ILE A 160 12.04 -17.46 -3.14
C ILE A 160 11.53 -18.81 -2.63
N ASP A 161 12.29 -19.47 -1.76
CA ASP A 161 11.80 -20.64 -1.05
C ASP A 161 10.72 -20.24 -0.04
N LEU A 162 9.58 -20.92 -0.09
CA LEU A 162 8.44 -20.68 0.79
C LEU A 162 8.47 -21.56 2.04
N ALA A 163 9.33 -22.59 2.10
CA ALA A 163 9.50 -23.41 3.28
C ALA A 163 9.90 -22.54 4.50
N GLU A 164 9.29 -22.80 5.65
CA GLU A 164 9.48 -22.05 6.90
C GLU A 164 9.15 -20.54 6.83
N THR A 165 8.62 -20.04 5.71
CA THR A 165 8.13 -18.66 5.60
C THR A 165 6.75 -18.54 6.26
N VAL A 166 6.39 -17.32 6.68
CA VAL A 166 5.06 -17.02 7.20
C VAL A 166 4.28 -16.24 6.15
N ILE A 167 3.24 -16.85 5.60
CA ILE A 167 2.29 -16.18 4.70
C ILE A 167 1.17 -15.53 5.50
N THR A 168 0.95 -14.25 5.24
CA THR A 168 -0.11 -13.45 5.85
C THR A 168 -1.07 -13.00 4.77
N ALA A 169 -2.37 -13.12 5.03
CA ALA A 169 -3.37 -12.66 4.07
C ALA A 169 -4.64 -12.21 4.80
N ASP A 170 -5.49 -11.48 4.06
CA ASP A 170 -6.73 -10.96 4.62
C ASP A 170 -7.77 -12.08 4.85
N ALA A 171 -8.93 -11.70 5.38
CA ALA A 171 -9.94 -12.69 5.76
C ALA A 171 -10.54 -13.44 4.59
N LEU A 172 -10.53 -12.86 3.39
CA LEU A 172 -11.04 -13.49 2.19
C LEU A 172 -10.25 -14.77 1.86
N HIS A 173 -8.95 -14.78 2.19
CA HIS A 173 -8.04 -15.90 1.95
C HIS A 173 -8.03 -16.95 3.08
N THR A 174 -8.84 -16.77 4.14
CA THR A 174 -9.07 -17.81 5.15
C THR A 174 -9.91 -18.94 4.54
N GLN A 175 -9.26 -19.75 3.70
CA GLN A 175 -9.81 -20.86 2.94
C GLN A 175 -9.04 -22.13 3.29
N ARG A 176 -9.75 -23.27 3.31
CA ARG A 176 -9.13 -24.57 3.63
C ARG A 176 -8.12 -24.97 2.57
N GLU A 177 -8.44 -24.75 1.29
CA GLU A 177 -7.57 -25.07 0.15
C GLU A 177 -6.26 -24.29 0.18
N HIS A 178 -6.31 -22.97 0.43
CA HIS A 178 -5.11 -22.15 0.58
C HIS A 178 -4.21 -22.67 1.71
N VAL A 179 -4.80 -23.04 2.85
CA VAL A 179 -4.02 -23.55 3.99
C VAL A 179 -3.42 -24.92 3.71
N ALA A 180 -4.11 -25.78 2.97
CA ALA A 180 -3.57 -27.05 2.52
C ALA A 180 -2.39 -26.85 1.54
N ASP A 181 -2.53 -25.96 0.56
CA ASP A 181 -1.44 -25.59 -0.37
C ASP A 181 -0.22 -25.01 0.37
N LEU A 182 -0.44 -24.06 1.28
CA LEU A 182 0.64 -23.49 2.10
C LEU A 182 1.33 -24.55 2.97
N HIS A 183 0.57 -25.45 3.56
CA HIS A 183 1.12 -26.54 4.36
C HIS A 183 1.94 -27.51 3.50
N ALA A 184 1.46 -27.86 2.30
CA ALA A 184 2.19 -28.70 1.35
C ALA A 184 3.51 -28.06 0.90
N ARG A 185 3.56 -26.72 0.83
CA ARG A 185 4.79 -25.95 0.56
C ARG A 185 5.72 -25.79 1.77
N GLY A 186 5.40 -26.37 2.93
CA GLY A 186 6.16 -26.20 4.17
C GLY A 186 6.07 -24.78 4.76
N ALA A 187 5.13 -23.96 4.29
CA ALA A 187 4.94 -22.60 4.77
C ALA A 187 4.03 -22.58 6.01
N HIS A 188 4.27 -21.60 6.87
CA HIS A 188 3.36 -21.22 7.95
C HIS A 188 2.40 -20.15 7.46
N TRP A 189 1.30 -19.96 8.19
CA TRP A 189 0.29 -19.00 7.81
C TRP A 189 -0.31 -18.26 8.99
N VAL A 190 -0.77 -17.04 8.72
CA VAL A 190 -1.46 -16.18 9.68
C VAL A 190 -2.61 -15.51 8.94
N LEU A 191 -3.81 -16.05 9.15
CA LEU A 191 -5.03 -15.68 8.43
C LEU A 191 -6.10 -15.14 9.38
N SER A 192 -6.80 -14.12 8.91
CA SER A 192 -7.79 -13.43 9.73
C SER A 192 -9.19 -14.01 9.58
N VAL A 193 -9.87 -14.28 10.68
CA VAL A 193 -11.23 -14.84 10.65
C VAL A 193 -12.24 -13.70 10.80
N LYS A 194 -13.22 -13.63 9.88
CA LYS A 194 -14.34 -12.66 9.92
C LYS A 194 -15.68 -13.37 9.71
N GLY A 195 -16.69 -12.65 9.21
CA GLY A 195 -18.03 -13.17 8.96
C GLY A 195 -18.11 -14.24 7.87
N ASN A 196 -17.09 -14.35 7.00
CA ASN A 196 -17.01 -15.38 5.97
C ASN A 196 -16.74 -16.79 6.53
N GLN A 197 -16.39 -16.91 7.81
CA GLN A 197 -16.11 -18.18 8.47
C GLN A 197 -16.87 -18.27 9.81
N PRO A 198 -18.21 -18.33 9.79
CA PRO A 198 -19.03 -18.14 10.99
C PRO A 198 -18.85 -19.23 12.06
N ARG A 199 -18.69 -20.51 11.66
CA ARG A 199 -18.46 -21.63 12.58
C ARG A 199 -17.11 -21.51 13.28
N LEU A 200 -16.04 -21.33 12.49
CA LEU A 200 -14.69 -21.09 13.01
C LEU A 200 -14.66 -19.87 13.93
N ARG A 201 -15.29 -18.76 13.54
CA ARG A 201 -15.38 -17.55 14.37
C ARG A 201 -16.04 -17.85 15.72
N ARG A 202 -17.10 -18.67 15.76
CA ARG A 202 -17.76 -19.09 17.01
C ARG A 202 -16.83 -19.91 17.89
N GLN A 203 -16.12 -20.90 17.32
CA GLN A 203 -15.14 -21.71 18.06
C GLN A 203 -13.96 -20.89 18.61
N LEU A 204 -13.52 -19.86 17.86
CA LEU A 204 -12.48 -18.94 18.32
C LEU A 204 -13.00 -17.98 19.39
N ALA A 205 -14.24 -17.51 19.29
CA ALA A 205 -14.83 -16.64 20.30
C ALA A 205 -15.04 -17.35 21.65
N ALA A 206 -15.31 -18.66 21.62
CA ALA A 206 -15.50 -19.50 22.81
C ALA A 206 -14.21 -19.80 23.60
N ARG A 207 -13.03 -19.41 23.09
CA ARG A 207 -11.76 -19.61 23.81
C ARG A 207 -11.71 -18.75 25.08
N PRO A 208 -10.97 -19.16 26.12
CA PRO A 208 -10.97 -18.50 27.43
C PRO A 208 -10.16 -17.18 27.44
N TRP A 209 -10.40 -16.29 26.49
CA TRP A 209 -9.63 -15.04 26.29
C TRP A 209 -9.56 -14.13 27.51
N ARG A 210 -10.52 -14.24 28.44
CA ARG A 210 -10.50 -13.49 29.70
C ARG A 210 -9.40 -13.96 30.64
N GLN A 211 -9.06 -15.26 30.62
CA GLN A 211 -8.03 -15.89 31.44
C GLN A 211 -6.63 -15.79 30.81
N VAL A 212 -6.55 -15.45 29.52
CA VAL A 212 -5.29 -15.37 28.77
C VAL A 212 -4.64 -14.01 29.00
N GLU A 213 -3.35 -14.02 29.34
CA GLU A 213 -2.56 -12.80 29.50
C GLU A 213 -2.33 -12.07 28.17
N ILE A 214 -2.07 -10.76 28.27
CA ILE A 214 -1.74 -9.95 27.11
C ILE A 214 -0.28 -10.22 26.73
N SER A 215 -0.06 -10.99 25.67
CA SER A 215 1.27 -11.32 25.15
C SER A 215 1.97 -10.12 24.52
N HIS A 216 1.22 -9.18 23.94
CA HIS A 216 1.80 -7.99 23.33
C HIS A 216 0.88 -6.77 23.40
N ARG A 217 1.45 -5.59 23.58
CA ARG A 217 0.73 -4.31 23.55
C ARG A 217 1.52 -3.28 22.76
N ALA A 218 0.86 -2.68 21.76
CA ALA A 218 1.41 -1.60 20.97
C ALA A 218 0.54 -0.35 21.08
N VAL A 219 1.17 0.82 21.12
CA VAL A 219 0.49 2.12 21.04
C VAL A 219 1.12 2.90 19.91
N ALA A 220 0.27 3.41 19.01
CA ALA A 220 0.73 4.22 17.88
C ALA A 220 -0.17 5.44 17.71
N THR A 221 0.41 6.53 17.22
CA THR A 221 -0.32 7.71 16.77
C THR A 221 0.07 7.98 15.33
N ALA A 222 -0.90 7.93 14.42
CA ALA A 222 -0.67 8.17 13.00
C ALA A 222 -1.97 8.62 12.32
N HIS A 223 -1.87 9.42 11.26
CA HIS A 223 -3.02 9.88 10.46
C HIS A 223 -4.15 10.50 11.29
N GLY A 224 -3.80 11.31 12.31
CA GLY A 224 -4.78 11.94 13.19
C GLY A 224 -5.52 10.97 14.12
N ARG A 225 -5.00 9.76 14.34
CA ARG A 225 -5.62 8.74 15.21
C ARG A 225 -4.62 8.17 16.19
N ARG A 226 -5.03 8.03 17.46
CA ARG A 226 -4.33 7.19 18.44
C ARG A 226 -4.94 5.81 18.46
N GLU A 227 -4.09 4.80 18.43
CA GLU A 227 -4.48 3.40 18.40
C GLU A 227 -3.69 2.60 19.42
N ILE A 228 -4.40 1.78 20.19
CA ILE A 228 -3.84 0.80 21.12
C ILE A 228 -4.25 -0.56 20.61
N ARG A 229 -3.28 -1.47 20.48
CA ARG A 229 -3.51 -2.86 20.11
C ARG A 229 -2.99 -3.76 21.22
N THR A 230 -3.78 -4.75 21.59
CA THR A 230 -3.36 -5.81 22.49
C THR A 230 -3.57 -7.15 21.82
N CYS A 231 -2.59 -8.03 21.92
CA CYS A 231 -2.65 -9.38 21.41
C CYS A 231 -2.67 -10.36 22.59
N LYS A 232 -3.53 -11.38 22.47
CA LYS A 232 -3.57 -12.55 23.32
C LYS A 232 -3.40 -13.77 22.44
N ILE A 233 -2.68 -14.78 22.90
CA ILE A 233 -2.37 -15.98 22.11
C ILE A 233 -2.78 -17.21 22.93
N VAL A 234 -3.42 -18.17 22.28
CA VAL A 234 -3.70 -19.48 22.85
C VAL A 234 -3.25 -20.57 21.89
N THR A 235 -2.69 -21.65 22.44
CA THR A 235 -2.44 -22.88 21.68
C THR A 235 -3.76 -23.64 21.51
N ILE A 236 -3.98 -24.18 20.32
CA ILE A 236 -5.16 -24.98 20.02
C ILE A 236 -4.80 -26.45 20.27
N ALA A 237 -5.00 -26.91 21.50
CA ALA A 237 -4.74 -28.30 21.88
C ALA A 237 -5.88 -29.25 21.45
N ALA A 238 -7.13 -28.78 21.50
CA ALA A 238 -8.30 -29.47 20.95
C ALA A 238 -8.67 -28.84 19.61
N GLY A 239 -8.66 -29.66 18.55
CA GLY A 239 -8.82 -29.23 17.16
C GLY A 239 -9.96 -28.23 16.96
N ILE A 240 -9.69 -27.19 16.19
CA ILE A 240 -10.73 -26.33 15.62
C ILE A 240 -11.12 -26.86 14.25
N GLU A 241 -12.29 -26.44 13.74
CA GLU A 241 -12.81 -26.88 12.45
C GLU A 241 -12.09 -26.19 11.26
N PHE A 242 -10.77 -26.09 11.33
CA PHE A 242 -9.92 -25.47 10.32
C PHE A 242 -8.55 -26.18 10.30
N PRO A 243 -8.06 -26.59 9.12
CA PRO A 243 -6.91 -27.48 9.01
C PRO A 243 -5.61 -26.79 9.46
N HIS A 244 -4.67 -27.59 9.97
CA HIS A 244 -3.30 -27.20 10.33
C HIS A 244 -3.17 -26.00 11.30
N ALA A 245 -4.25 -25.66 12.02
CA ALA A 245 -4.25 -24.52 12.92
C ALA A 245 -3.67 -24.89 14.29
N ALA A 246 -2.47 -24.40 14.59
CA ALA A 246 -1.79 -24.66 15.86
C ALA A 246 -2.12 -23.65 16.97
N GLN A 247 -2.42 -22.40 16.59
CA GLN A 247 -2.62 -21.29 17.53
C GLN A 247 -3.78 -20.40 17.10
N ALA A 248 -4.43 -19.77 18.08
CA ALA A 248 -5.36 -18.68 17.86
C ALA A 248 -4.83 -17.40 18.51
N VAL A 249 -5.01 -16.28 17.83
CA VAL A 249 -4.68 -14.95 18.34
C VAL A 249 -5.94 -14.12 18.46
N GLN A 250 -6.14 -13.44 19.58
CA GLN A 250 -7.13 -12.38 19.70
C GLN A 250 -6.42 -11.03 19.66
N ILE A 251 -6.87 -10.16 18.78
CA ILE A 251 -6.42 -8.78 18.69
C ILE A 251 -7.56 -7.86 19.08
N ILE A 252 -7.34 -7.07 20.12
CA ILE A 252 -8.24 -5.99 20.51
C ILE A 252 -7.62 -4.68 20.09
N ARG A 253 -8.39 -3.89 19.37
CA ARG A 253 -8.02 -2.57 18.87
C ARG A 253 -8.87 -1.52 19.54
N LYS A 254 -8.24 -0.56 20.18
CA LYS A 254 -8.89 0.67 20.64
C LYS A 254 -8.37 1.82 19.81
N SER A 255 -9.24 2.57 19.15
CA SER A 255 -8.83 3.73 18.36
C SER A 255 -9.68 4.95 18.66
N ARG A 256 -9.06 6.14 18.65
CA ARG A 256 -9.77 7.42 18.74
C ARG A 256 -9.10 8.45 17.83
N PRO A 257 -9.87 9.26 17.09
CA PRO A 257 -9.30 10.43 16.44
C PRO A 257 -8.72 11.41 17.47
N ILE A 258 -7.69 12.13 17.04
CA ILE A 258 -7.08 13.26 17.73
C ILE A 258 -7.37 14.47 16.84
N SER A 259 -8.12 15.46 17.37
CA SER A 259 -8.31 16.72 16.67
C SER A 259 -6.96 17.43 16.53
N ALA A 260 -6.51 17.65 15.29
CA ALA A 260 -5.27 18.36 15.00
C ALA A 260 -5.31 19.85 15.39
N ARG A 261 -6.50 20.43 15.62
CA ARG A 261 -6.71 21.86 15.84
C ARG A 261 -6.90 22.25 17.32
N THR A 262 -7.32 21.33 18.18
CA THR A 262 -7.71 21.63 19.57
C THR A 262 -7.13 20.67 20.61
N GLY A 263 -6.46 19.58 20.21
CA GLY A 263 -5.99 18.54 21.13
C GLY A 263 -7.10 17.74 21.83
N LYS A 264 -8.38 18.08 21.60
CA LYS A 264 -9.54 17.38 22.16
C LYS A 264 -9.56 15.93 21.71
N LYS A 265 -9.64 15.03 22.69
CA LYS A 265 -9.68 13.57 22.53
C LYS A 265 -11.14 13.14 22.40
N SER A 266 -11.49 12.43 21.34
CA SER A 266 -12.84 11.85 21.21
C SER A 266 -12.98 10.54 22.02
N ARG A 267 -14.21 10.01 22.10
CA ARG A 267 -14.50 8.67 22.64
C ARG A 267 -13.70 7.58 21.92
N TRP A 268 -13.35 6.53 22.67
CA TRP A 268 -12.67 5.35 22.12
C TRP A 268 -13.65 4.44 21.39
N ARG A 269 -13.28 3.97 20.21
CA ARG A 269 -13.93 2.86 19.52
C ARG A 269 -13.11 1.59 19.75
N THR A 270 -13.75 0.54 20.29
CA THR A 270 -13.12 -0.77 20.52
C THR A 270 -13.61 -1.78 19.48
N GLU A 271 -12.69 -2.51 18.87
CA GLU A 271 -12.97 -3.59 17.93
C GLU A 271 -12.19 -4.84 18.37
N THR A 272 -12.90 -5.91 18.69
CA THR A 272 -12.31 -7.21 19.05
C THR A 272 -12.33 -8.13 17.85
N ARG A 273 -11.16 -8.66 17.47
CA ARG A 273 -11.01 -9.64 16.39
C ARG A 273 -10.40 -10.91 16.94
N THR A 274 -11.07 -12.04 16.73
CA THR A 274 -10.60 -13.38 17.08
C THR A 274 -10.13 -14.08 15.80
N GLY A 275 -8.83 -14.39 15.69
CA GLY A 275 -8.18 -14.94 14.49
C GLY A 275 -6.77 -14.36 14.26
N ALA A 276 -5.91 -15.12 13.59
CA ALA A 276 -4.47 -14.82 13.47
C ALA A 276 -4.19 -13.52 12.67
N ALA A 277 -3.67 -12.53 13.41
CA ALA A 277 -3.01 -11.27 13.05
C ALA A 277 -3.53 -10.25 11.97
N PRO A 278 -4.83 -9.94 11.83
CA PRO A 278 -5.31 -8.94 10.86
C PRO A 278 -4.84 -7.48 11.02
N GLN A 279 -4.07 -7.12 12.05
CA GLN A 279 -3.76 -5.70 12.35
C GLN A 279 -2.27 -5.38 12.53
N VAL A 280 -1.42 -6.37 12.80
CA VAL A 280 0.03 -6.24 12.53
C VAL A 280 0.19 -5.95 11.04
N MET A 281 -0.54 -6.70 10.20
CA MET A 281 -0.63 -6.49 8.76
C MET A 281 -1.16 -5.12 8.35
N ALA A 282 -2.22 -4.61 8.97
CA ALA A 282 -2.73 -3.26 8.66
C ALA A 282 -1.76 -2.15 9.10
N THR A 283 -1.02 -2.35 10.18
CA THR A 283 -0.01 -1.40 10.67
C THR A 283 1.22 -1.39 9.77
N LEU A 284 1.67 -2.57 9.34
CA LEU A 284 2.80 -2.73 8.42
C LEU A 284 2.44 -2.34 6.98
N ARG A 285 1.21 -2.61 6.51
CA ARG A 285 0.63 -2.14 5.24
C ARG A 285 0.50 -0.62 5.21
N ASN A 286 0.00 0.00 6.28
CA ASN A 286 -0.07 1.46 6.38
C ASN A 286 1.32 2.09 6.50
N LEU A 287 2.30 1.40 7.11
CA LEU A 287 3.69 1.84 7.12
C LEU A 287 4.33 1.70 5.74
N ALA A 288 4.11 0.62 5.00
CA ALA A 288 4.59 0.45 3.62
C ALA A 288 3.95 1.47 2.66
N ILE A 289 2.64 1.69 2.75
CA ILE A 289 1.94 2.76 2.01
C ILE A 289 2.41 4.15 2.46
N SER A 290 2.66 4.37 3.74
CA SER A 290 3.22 5.63 4.26
C SER A 290 4.67 5.82 3.84
N LEU A 291 5.49 4.77 3.72
CA LEU A 291 6.88 4.83 3.28
C LEU A 291 6.96 5.04 1.76
N HIS A 292 6.12 4.38 0.97
CA HIS A 292 5.92 4.72 -0.46
C HIS A 292 5.38 6.15 -0.62
N ARG A 293 4.47 6.59 0.26
CA ARG A 293 4.01 7.99 0.29
C ARG A 293 5.08 8.96 0.77
N LEU A 294 5.99 8.60 1.69
CA LEU A 294 7.05 9.48 2.22
C LEU A 294 8.23 9.58 1.26
N ALA A 295 8.58 8.47 0.59
CA ALA A 295 9.41 8.47 -0.61
C ALA A 295 8.80 9.37 -1.71
N GLY A 296 7.46 9.44 -1.78
CA GLY A 296 6.72 10.38 -2.63
C GLY A 296 6.29 11.72 -1.99
N ALA A 297 6.64 12.01 -0.72
CA ALA A 297 6.21 13.22 0.00
C ALA A 297 7.38 14.15 0.35
N HIS A 298 8.63 13.71 0.16
CA HIS A 298 9.74 14.65 0.01
C HIS A 298 9.56 15.61 -1.19
N GLN A 299 8.63 15.32 -2.10
CA GLN A 299 8.26 16.20 -3.23
C GLN A 299 7.11 17.19 -2.95
N HIS A 300 6.44 17.15 -1.80
CA HIS A 300 5.30 18.06 -1.52
C HIS A 300 5.52 19.07 -0.38
N ARG A 301 6.74 19.17 0.18
CA ARG A 301 7.09 20.19 1.20
C ARG A 301 8.28 21.10 0.84
N ARG A 302 8.57 21.28 -0.45
CA ARG A 302 9.41 22.39 -0.93
C ARG A 302 8.75 23.12 -2.11
N ARG A 303 7.60 23.74 -1.87
CA ARG A 303 7.09 24.84 -2.70
C ARG A 303 6.13 25.71 -1.91
N ALA A 304 6.69 26.47 -0.96
CA ALA A 304 6.05 27.63 -0.37
C ALA A 304 7.12 28.56 0.21
N THR A 305 7.99 29.10 -0.65
CA THR A 305 8.67 30.39 -0.46
C THR A 305 9.49 30.71 -1.71
N THR A 306 8.87 31.38 -2.68
CA THR A 306 9.62 32.25 -3.60
C THR A 306 8.82 33.55 -3.72
N SER A 307 9.24 34.51 -2.90
CA SER A 307 8.92 35.93 -3.02
C SER A 307 9.27 36.44 -4.43
N ARG A 308 8.35 37.24 -4.98
CA ARG A 308 8.42 37.96 -6.26
C ARG A 308 9.70 38.80 -6.45
N PRO A 309 10.10 39.08 -7.70
CA PRO A 309 11.23 39.96 -8.00
C PRO A 309 10.86 41.44 -7.84
N ARG A 310 11.79 42.20 -7.25
CA ARG A 310 11.82 43.67 -7.18
C ARG A 310 12.17 44.29 -8.54
N ARG A 311 11.53 45.41 -8.88
CA ARG A 311 12.13 46.58 -9.58
C ARG A 311 11.36 47.88 -9.22
N PRO A 312 11.96 49.08 -9.39
CA PRO A 312 12.01 50.15 -8.39
C PRO A 312 11.05 51.35 -8.69
N PRO A 313 11.07 52.47 -7.93
CA PRO A 313 9.87 53.24 -7.57
C PRO A 313 9.57 54.42 -8.49
N THR A 314 8.28 54.79 -8.53
CA THR A 314 7.79 56.15 -8.84
C THR A 314 6.46 56.39 -8.10
N THR A 315 6.43 57.38 -7.20
CA THR A 315 5.26 58.07 -6.63
C THR A 315 5.14 59.47 -7.29
N PRO A 316 4.11 60.32 -7.02
CA PRO A 316 2.91 60.19 -6.16
C PRO A 316 1.59 60.55 -6.87
N THR A 317 0.40 60.30 -6.30
CA THR A 317 -0.59 61.23 -5.66
C THR A 317 -1.96 60.65 -6.09
N THR A 318 -3.06 60.50 -5.35
CA THR A 318 -3.81 61.40 -4.45
C THR A 318 -4.83 60.56 -3.65
N GLN A 319 -5.27 61.13 -2.53
CA GLN A 319 -6.24 60.67 -1.53
C GLN A 319 -7.62 60.27 -2.10
N HIS A 320 -8.36 59.40 -1.39
CA HIS A 320 -9.69 59.72 -0.84
C HIS A 320 -10.18 58.67 0.18
N HIS A 321 -10.73 59.18 1.28
CA HIS A 321 -11.43 58.49 2.38
C HIS A 321 -12.73 57.80 1.91
N LEU A 322 -13.19 56.75 2.63
CA LEU A 322 -14.43 56.76 3.44
C LEU A 322 -14.93 55.36 3.90
N THR A 323 -15.08 55.25 5.23
CA THR A 323 -16.14 54.60 6.05
C THR A 323 -16.55 53.12 5.94
N LEU A 324 -16.51 52.46 7.12
CA LEU A 324 -17.26 51.28 7.55
C LEU A 324 -18.76 51.60 7.76
N PRO A 325 -19.64 50.57 7.76
CA PRO A 325 -20.30 50.25 9.02
C PRO A 325 -20.54 48.74 9.29
N THR A 326 -20.49 48.36 10.57
CA THR A 326 -21.11 47.19 11.23
C THR A 326 -22.44 47.62 11.90
N PRO A 327 -23.21 46.75 12.59
CA PRO A 327 -23.62 45.35 12.34
C PRO A 327 -25.15 45.18 12.49
N TRP A 328 -25.71 44.00 12.20
CA TRP A 328 -27.05 43.61 12.68
C TRP A 328 -27.00 42.32 13.50
N VAL A 329 -27.66 42.41 14.66
CA VAL A 329 -27.88 41.39 15.70
C VAL A 329 -29.21 40.69 15.40
N GLY A 330 -29.30 39.39 15.70
CA GLY A 330 -30.56 38.65 15.65
C GLY A 330 -30.46 37.34 16.44
N HIS A 331 -31.12 37.35 17.61
CA HIS A 331 -31.24 36.31 18.64
C HIS A 331 -31.66 34.90 18.19
N GLY A 332 -31.39 33.90 19.05
CA GLY A 332 -32.34 32.77 19.19
C GLY A 332 -31.82 31.47 19.79
N ALA A 333 -31.89 31.38 21.13
CA ALA A 333 -32.23 30.21 21.95
C ALA A 333 -31.34 28.93 21.98
N ALA A 334 -30.96 28.62 23.21
CA ALA A 334 -30.53 27.32 23.72
C ALA A 334 -31.63 26.25 23.55
N ASP A 335 -31.25 24.97 23.38
CA ASP A 335 -31.53 24.00 24.45
C ASP A 335 -30.80 22.66 24.30
N GLN A 336 -30.36 22.20 25.47
CA GLN A 336 -30.29 20.85 26.02
C GLN A 336 -29.61 19.66 25.30
N ALA A 337 -28.65 19.14 26.06
CA ALA A 337 -28.14 17.78 26.04
C ALA A 337 -29.22 16.75 26.33
N SER A 338 -29.09 15.56 25.73
CA SER A 338 -29.64 14.33 26.30
C SER A 338 -28.69 13.16 26.04
N ASP A 339 -28.10 12.70 27.13
CA ASP A 339 -27.54 11.36 27.27
C ASP A 339 -28.66 10.33 27.11
N HIS A 340 -28.46 9.34 26.24
CA HIS A 340 -29.15 8.05 26.37
C HIS A 340 -28.17 6.92 26.11
N LEU A 341 -27.69 6.36 27.22
CA LEU A 341 -27.35 4.94 27.35
C LEU A 341 -28.66 4.15 27.42
N SER A 342 -28.80 3.09 26.62
CA SER A 342 -29.49 1.85 26.98
C SER A 342 -29.29 0.77 25.91
N PRO A 343 -29.46 -0.52 26.27
CA PRO A 343 -28.58 -1.63 25.87
C PRO A 343 -29.21 -2.61 24.87
N LEU A 344 -28.48 -3.70 24.59
CA LEU A 344 -28.86 -4.93 23.86
C LEU A 344 -28.82 -4.77 22.33
N LEU A 345 -28.09 -5.55 21.53
CA LEU A 345 -27.50 -6.91 21.64
C LEU A 345 -26.05 -6.94 21.15
#